data_AF-A0A661C7F1-F1
#
_entry.id   AF-A0A661C7F1-F1
#
_cell.length_a   1.000
_cell.length_b   1.000
_cell.length_c   1.000
_cell.angle_alpha   90.00
_cell.angle_beta   90.00
_cell.angle_gamma   90.00
#
_symmetry.space_group_name_H-M   'P 1'
#
loop_
_entity.id
_entity.type
_entity.pdbx_description
1 polymer ?
#
loop_
_entity_poly.entity_id
_entity_poly.type
_entity_poly.pdbx_seq_one_letter_code
_entity_poly.pdbx_strand_id
1 'polypeptide(L)'
;MIKLHTLMLLMLLAIITLTACKRGPETSILEHELQNRLDTEFTPGLFRIHSFTRKGSAPSGSHSDAIYLYYDAELEFQHNYNLTAWRGLNLGTLAMVLGATPAGIEGYHQNNLQGDLLQVHGRLNYHQREDGWVNITRMPQETTAKPAVPVTIKGSGPMYVLQSVRRLLERNTDRSGQTRDGIIIEEFAESLKEIDLRFARLDGKLPFGTGRPGGAYNRFGAAFTPYAAEHGLPVFNYSSEGSLENGLSLQQGILDFALLQSDVAGVLYKGWVDASQLPQPDLRSMASLWPEALHIITLEDRNIRSFSDLKGKRLAVGSPGSGTRFTTRRVWMAAGYTLSQAEEIRGMGLSASFAALESGEVDAVFVAGSIPDPTLQLLAQRRDDVRLVPIDTETIDQLSSKNFAYYNTVIPAKTYPGQTEPYQTLGFAALLITSNHTSDHDVEKFLELVLNSANELTHEFYRTGFISTKTSQLSISIPMHPGAVRFYKKNSEKIQVPSESK
;
A
#
# COMPACT_ATOMS: atom_id res chain seq x y z
N MET A 1 -59.94 -15.97 -28.36
CA MET A 1 -58.73 -16.82 -28.20
C MET A 1 -57.40 -16.06 -28.26
N ILE A 2 -57.30 -14.92 -28.98
CA ILE A 2 -56.02 -14.17 -29.13
C ILE A 2 -55.56 -13.48 -27.82
N LYS A 3 -56.47 -12.97 -26.97
CA LYS A 3 -56.11 -12.28 -25.71
C LYS A 3 -55.47 -13.17 -24.63
N LEU A 4 -55.74 -14.49 -24.65
CA LEU A 4 -55.20 -15.40 -23.63
C LEU A 4 -53.73 -15.74 -23.93
N HIS A 5 -53.35 -15.84 -25.21
CA HIS A 5 -51.97 -16.07 -25.62
C HIS A 5 -51.08 -14.85 -25.37
N THR A 6 -51.60 -13.63 -25.56
CA THR A 6 -50.81 -12.41 -25.29
C THR A 6 -50.59 -12.21 -23.79
N LEU A 7 -51.59 -12.53 -22.94
CA LEU A 7 -51.46 -12.46 -21.49
C LEU A 7 -50.51 -13.55 -20.94
N MET A 8 -50.54 -14.75 -21.52
CA MET A 8 -49.63 -15.83 -21.15
C MET A 8 -48.20 -15.53 -21.62
N LEU A 9 -48.01 -14.91 -22.79
CA LEU A 9 -46.70 -14.47 -23.27
C LEU A 9 -46.14 -13.30 -22.43
N LEU A 10 -46.99 -12.38 -21.96
CA LEU A 10 -46.61 -11.31 -21.04
C LEU A 10 -46.32 -11.82 -19.63
N MET A 11 -47.03 -12.84 -19.14
CA MET A 11 -46.67 -13.53 -17.89
C MET A 11 -45.39 -14.35 -18.05
N LEU A 12 -45.17 -15.03 -19.17
CA LEU A 12 -43.91 -15.74 -19.43
C LEU A 12 -42.75 -14.75 -19.54
N LEU A 13 -42.93 -13.62 -20.22
CA LEU A 13 -41.93 -12.56 -20.31
C LEU A 13 -41.68 -11.91 -18.95
N ALA A 14 -42.72 -11.71 -18.12
CA ALA A 14 -42.60 -11.22 -16.75
C ALA A 14 -41.87 -12.22 -15.83
N ILE A 15 -42.12 -13.52 -15.98
CA ILE A 15 -41.44 -14.61 -15.26
C ILE A 15 -39.98 -14.72 -15.74
N ILE A 16 -39.71 -14.52 -17.04
CA ILE A 16 -38.36 -14.52 -17.63
C ILE A 16 -37.59 -13.22 -17.28
N THR A 17 -38.27 -12.09 -17.03
CA THR A 17 -37.63 -10.85 -16.54
C THR A 17 -37.48 -10.80 -15.01
N LEU A 18 -38.26 -11.58 -14.25
CA LEU A 18 -38.06 -11.78 -12.80
C LEU A 18 -36.94 -12.80 -12.49
N THR A 19 -36.47 -13.54 -13.49
CA THR A 19 -35.23 -14.32 -13.44
C THR A 19 -34.01 -13.51 -13.87
N ALA A 20 -33.94 -12.23 -13.49
CA ALA A 20 -32.71 -11.47 -13.53
C ALA A 20 -31.69 -12.07 -12.53
N CYS A 21 -30.95 -13.08 -13.02
CA CYS A 21 -29.67 -13.58 -12.54
C CYS A 21 -29.52 -13.89 -11.03
N LYS A 22 -30.26 -14.89 -10.51
CA LYS A 22 -29.88 -15.63 -9.28
C LYS A 22 -28.77 -16.67 -9.56
N ARG A 23 -27.70 -16.30 -10.25
CA ARG A 23 -26.60 -17.24 -10.56
C ARG A 23 -25.61 -17.20 -9.38
N GLY A 24 -25.36 -18.30 -8.67
CA GLY A 24 -24.50 -18.31 -7.47
C GLY A 24 -25.13 -19.02 -6.26
N PRO A 25 -24.37 -19.23 -5.18
CA PRO A 25 -24.83 -19.94 -3.97
C PRO A 25 -26.03 -19.25 -3.31
N GLU A 26 -26.81 -20.02 -2.54
CA GLU A 26 -27.90 -19.48 -1.73
C GLU A 26 -27.39 -18.54 -0.65
N THR A 27 -28.21 -17.55 -0.29
CA THR A 27 -27.87 -16.51 0.70
C THR A 27 -27.43 -17.09 2.05
N SER A 28 -28.11 -18.13 2.54
CA SER A 28 -27.77 -18.80 3.81
C SER A 28 -26.42 -19.50 3.79
N ILE A 29 -26.04 -20.09 2.65
CA ILE A 29 -24.73 -20.73 2.46
C ILE A 29 -23.63 -19.67 2.51
N LEU A 30 -23.85 -18.53 1.84
CA LEU A 30 -22.91 -17.41 1.82
C LEU A 30 -22.67 -16.82 3.22
N GLU A 31 -23.75 -16.57 3.95
CA GLU A 31 -23.69 -16.04 5.31
C GLU A 31 -22.92 -16.99 6.22
N HIS A 32 -23.22 -18.29 6.19
CA HIS A 32 -22.52 -19.29 6.99
C HIS A 32 -21.04 -19.42 6.59
N GLU A 33 -20.73 -19.37 5.29
CA GLU A 33 -19.36 -19.37 4.80
C GLU A 33 -18.56 -18.17 5.32
N LEU A 34 -19.15 -16.96 5.28
CA LEU A 34 -18.51 -15.74 5.78
C LEU A 34 -18.32 -15.77 7.29
N GLN A 35 -19.30 -16.25 8.06
CA GLN A 35 -19.16 -16.40 9.51
C GLN A 35 -18.03 -17.38 9.84
N ASN A 36 -17.96 -18.53 9.17
CA ASN A 36 -16.88 -19.49 9.37
C ASN A 36 -15.51 -18.90 9.04
N ARG A 37 -15.40 -18.06 8.00
CA ARG A 37 -14.17 -17.34 7.67
C ARG A 37 -13.80 -16.37 8.79
N LEU A 38 -14.73 -15.58 9.30
CA LEU A 38 -14.50 -14.67 10.43
C LEU A 38 -13.98 -15.44 11.66
N ASP A 39 -14.61 -16.55 12.01
CA ASP A 39 -14.22 -17.37 13.17
C ASP A 39 -12.92 -18.15 12.95
N THR A 40 -12.52 -18.38 11.70
CA THR A 40 -11.27 -19.06 11.34
C THR A 40 -10.08 -18.11 11.37
N GLU A 41 -10.31 -16.85 11.02
CA GLU A 41 -9.27 -15.84 10.83
C GLU A 41 -9.08 -14.97 12.08
N PHE A 42 -10.17 -14.54 12.70
CA PHE A 42 -10.16 -13.82 13.96
C PHE A 42 -10.39 -14.76 15.14
N THR A 43 -10.30 -14.23 16.37
CA THR A 43 -10.73 -14.97 17.56
C THR A 43 -12.18 -15.44 17.34
N PRO A 44 -12.48 -16.75 17.44
CA PRO A 44 -13.83 -17.26 17.26
C PRO A 44 -14.83 -16.52 18.15
N GLY A 45 -15.96 -16.13 17.57
CA GLY A 45 -16.99 -15.37 18.26
C GLY A 45 -16.67 -13.88 18.44
N LEU A 46 -15.61 -13.33 17.82
CA LEU A 46 -15.35 -11.88 17.84
C LEU A 46 -16.42 -11.08 17.09
N PHE A 47 -16.85 -11.61 15.95
CA PHE A 47 -17.86 -11.00 15.08
C PHE A 47 -19.06 -11.91 14.97
N ARG A 48 -20.24 -11.32 14.97
CA ARG A 48 -21.49 -11.98 14.56
C ARG A 48 -22.05 -11.27 13.34
N ILE A 49 -22.37 -11.98 12.27
CA ILE A 49 -23.18 -11.41 11.18
C ILE A 49 -24.58 -11.13 11.75
N HIS A 50 -24.89 -9.84 11.94
CA HIS A 50 -26.17 -9.34 12.45
C HIS A 50 -27.24 -9.35 11.34
N SER A 51 -26.85 -8.95 10.13
CA SER A 51 -27.71 -9.02 8.94
C SER A 51 -26.88 -9.31 7.69
N PHE A 52 -27.48 -9.99 6.71
CA PHE A 52 -26.83 -10.32 5.45
C PHE A 52 -27.82 -10.24 4.28
N THR A 53 -27.47 -9.48 3.25
CA THR A 53 -28.28 -9.28 2.05
C THR A 53 -27.46 -9.50 0.79
N ARG A 54 -27.80 -10.54 0.02
CA ARG A 54 -27.25 -10.74 -1.32
C ARG A 54 -27.83 -9.70 -2.29
N LYS A 55 -26.96 -8.92 -2.95
CA LYS A 55 -27.36 -7.83 -3.88
C LYS A 55 -27.46 -8.27 -5.32
N GLY A 56 -26.69 -9.29 -5.72
CA GLY A 56 -26.75 -9.82 -7.07
C GLY A 56 -25.46 -10.52 -7.48
N SER A 57 -25.35 -10.83 -8.76
CA SER A 57 -24.16 -11.45 -9.35
C SER A 57 -23.94 -10.99 -10.79
N ALA A 58 -22.68 -10.87 -11.19
CA ALA A 58 -22.26 -10.57 -12.55
C ALA A 58 -21.23 -11.60 -13.03
N PRO A 59 -21.09 -11.90 -14.34
CA PRO A 59 -20.01 -12.74 -14.85
C PRO A 59 -18.62 -12.18 -14.49
N SER A 60 -17.68 -13.05 -14.15
CA SER A 60 -16.28 -12.70 -13.89
C SER A 60 -15.43 -13.00 -15.12
N GLY A 61 -15.13 -11.97 -15.93
CA GLY A 61 -14.33 -12.10 -17.14
C GLY A 61 -15.09 -12.69 -18.34
N SER A 62 -14.36 -13.26 -19.31
CA SER A 62 -14.91 -13.82 -20.55
C SER A 62 -15.43 -15.26 -20.44
N HIS A 63 -15.40 -15.86 -19.25
CA HIS A 63 -15.78 -17.27 -19.02
C HIS A 63 -17.19 -17.37 -18.42
N SER A 64 -18.00 -18.30 -18.92
CA SER A 64 -19.43 -18.43 -18.56
C SER A 64 -19.68 -18.95 -17.15
N ASP A 65 -18.68 -19.50 -16.47
CA ASP A 65 -18.85 -20.34 -15.28
C ASP A 65 -18.31 -19.69 -14.00
N ALA A 66 -17.73 -18.49 -14.11
CA ALA A 66 -17.29 -17.68 -12.98
C ALA A 66 -18.16 -16.45 -12.81
N ILE A 67 -18.47 -16.09 -11.55
CA ILE A 67 -19.27 -14.92 -11.21
C ILE A 67 -18.62 -14.09 -10.10
N TYR A 68 -18.80 -12.78 -10.18
CA TYR A 68 -18.78 -11.87 -9.03
C TYR A 68 -20.13 -11.93 -8.34
N LEU A 69 -20.14 -12.07 -7.02
CA LEU A 69 -21.31 -12.01 -6.18
C LEU A 69 -21.17 -10.86 -5.20
N TYR A 70 -22.15 -9.95 -5.21
CA TYR A 70 -22.16 -8.74 -4.38
C TYR A 70 -23.12 -8.91 -3.22
N TYR A 71 -22.73 -8.43 -2.05
CA TYR A 71 -23.54 -8.51 -0.84
C TYR A 71 -23.32 -7.28 0.05
N ASP A 72 -24.34 -7.01 0.88
CA ASP A 72 -24.27 -6.11 2.02
C ASP A 72 -24.40 -6.95 3.31
N ALA A 73 -23.61 -6.64 4.34
CA ALA A 73 -23.71 -7.30 5.64
C ALA A 73 -23.49 -6.31 6.79
N GLU A 74 -24.12 -6.57 7.93
CA GLU A 74 -23.82 -5.92 9.19
C GLU A 74 -23.10 -6.90 10.11
N LEU A 75 -21.93 -6.53 10.61
CA LEU A 75 -21.19 -7.31 11.60
C LEU A 75 -21.29 -6.63 12.95
N GLU A 76 -21.67 -7.36 13.98
CA GLU A 76 -21.70 -6.90 15.35
C GLU A 76 -20.47 -7.39 16.10
N PHE A 77 -19.72 -6.47 16.70
CA PHE A 77 -18.64 -6.82 17.62
C PHE A 77 -19.22 -7.49 18.87
N GLN A 78 -18.81 -8.71 19.15
CA GLN A 78 -19.20 -9.40 20.38
C GLN A 78 -18.22 -9.09 21.53
N HIS A 79 -17.03 -8.58 21.21
CA HIS A 79 -16.02 -8.14 22.16
C HIS A 79 -15.32 -6.88 21.65
N ASN A 80 -14.78 -6.07 22.57
CA ASN A 80 -14.00 -4.90 22.22
C ASN A 80 -12.80 -5.30 21.36
N TYR A 81 -12.57 -4.57 20.26
CA TYR A 81 -11.46 -4.84 19.35
C TYR A 81 -11.02 -3.58 18.62
N ASN A 82 -9.73 -3.50 18.34
CA ASN A 82 -9.16 -2.36 17.64
C ASN A 82 -8.72 -2.78 16.23
N LEU A 83 -9.58 -2.54 15.24
CA LEU A 83 -9.26 -2.78 13.83
C LEU A 83 -8.21 -1.82 13.25
N THR A 84 -7.83 -0.79 14.01
CA THR A 84 -6.77 0.17 13.68
C THR A 84 -5.49 -0.10 14.48
N ALA A 85 -5.37 -1.26 15.13
CA ALA A 85 -4.18 -1.60 15.89
C ALA A 85 -2.96 -1.70 14.95
N TRP A 86 -1.86 -1.07 15.36
CA TRP A 86 -0.56 -1.15 14.69
C TRP A 86 0.02 -2.57 14.63
N ARG A 87 -0.41 -3.45 15.54
CA ARG A 87 0.02 -4.84 15.62
C ARG A 87 -1.21 -5.73 15.71
N GLY A 88 -1.27 -6.77 14.89
CA GLY A 88 -2.37 -7.72 14.86
C GLY A 88 -3.25 -7.62 13.61
N LEU A 89 -4.33 -8.39 13.59
CA LEU A 89 -5.30 -8.40 12.50
C LEU A 89 -6.07 -7.09 12.50
N ASN A 90 -6.09 -6.42 11.36
CA ASN A 90 -6.63 -5.07 11.23
C ASN A 90 -7.72 -5.02 10.17
N LEU A 91 -8.22 -3.82 9.85
CA LEU A 91 -9.24 -3.63 8.81
C LEU A 91 -8.85 -4.23 7.46
N GLY A 92 -7.55 -4.18 7.10
CA GLY A 92 -7.04 -4.81 5.88
C GLY A 92 -7.19 -6.34 5.91
N THR A 93 -7.01 -6.96 7.07
CA THR A 93 -7.32 -8.38 7.27
C THR A 93 -8.82 -8.63 7.14
N LEU A 94 -9.65 -7.85 7.85
CA LEU A 94 -11.10 -8.01 7.87
C LEU A 94 -11.70 -7.92 6.45
N ALA A 95 -11.29 -6.92 5.68
CA ALA A 95 -11.70 -6.75 4.30
C ALA A 95 -11.44 -8.00 3.46
N MET A 96 -10.33 -8.68 3.68
CA MET A 96 -10.01 -9.89 2.93
C MET A 96 -10.83 -11.10 3.31
N VAL A 97 -11.06 -11.30 4.62
CA VAL A 97 -11.95 -12.37 5.12
C VAL A 97 -13.32 -12.26 4.46
N LEU A 98 -13.78 -11.02 4.31
CA LEU A 98 -15.09 -10.67 3.79
C LEU A 98 -15.14 -10.56 2.25
N GLY A 99 -14.01 -10.55 1.55
CA GLY A 99 -13.99 -10.19 0.13
C GLY A 99 -14.46 -8.76 -0.12
N ALA A 100 -14.25 -7.86 0.83
CA ALA A 100 -14.46 -6.43 0.70
C ALA A 100 -13.13 -5.71 0.40
N THR A 101 -13.21 -4.42 0.10
CA THR A 101 -12.06 -3.52 0.24
C THR A 101 -12.19 -2.80 1.60
N PRO A 102 -11.11 -2.25 2.16
CA PRO A 102 -11.22 -1.40 3.34
C PRO A 102 -12.23 -0.25 3.17
N ALA A 103 -12.33 0.32 1.96
CA ALA A 103 -13.29 1.35 1.62
C ALA A 103 -14.75 0.86 1.60
N GLY A 104 -14.97 -0.44 1.43
CA GLY A 104 -16.28 -1.07 1.50
C GLY A 104 -16.69 -1.46 2.92
N ILE A 105 -15.94 -1.06 3.96
CA ILE A 105 -16.29 -1.32 5.36
C ILE A 105 -16.45 0.02 6.07
N GLU A 106 -17.55 0.18 6.80
CA GLU A 106 -17.85 1.39 7.56
C GLU A 106 -18.17 1.04 9.02
N GLY A 107 -18.19 2.05 9.90
CA GLY A 107 -18.49 1.88 11.33
C GLY A 107 -17.30 1.47 12.20
N TYR A 108 -16.10 1.30 11.62
CA TYR A 108 -14.90 1.01 12.40
C TYR A 108 -14.27 2.30 12.96
N HIS A 109 -13.68 2.20 14.13
CA HIS A 109 -12.92 3.28 14.77
C HIS A 109 -11.86 2.70 15.71
N GLN A 110 -11.04 3.57 16.31
CA GLN A 110 -9.87 3.12 17.08
C GLN A 110 -10.22 2.24 18.30
N ASN A 111 -11.43 2.37 18.84
CA ASN A 111 -11.89 1.59 19.99
C ASN A 111 -13.29 1.04 19.75
N ASN A 112 -13.47 0.14 18.78
CA ASN A 112 -14.78 -0.52 18.63
C ASN A 112 -15.11 -1.32 19.91
N LEU A 113 -16.31 -1.10 20.42
CA LEU A 113 -16.85 -1.71 21.62
C LEU A 113 -17.75 -2.88 21.26
N GLN A 114 -17.97 -3.77 22.22
CA GLN A 114 -19.02 -4.77 22.11
C GLN A 114 -20.37 -4.10 21.81
N GLY A 115 -21.07 -4.61 20.81
CA GLY A 115 -22.35 -4.10 20.31
C GLY A 115 -22.24 -3.12 19.15
N ASP A 116 -21.05 -2.61 18.85
CA ASP A 116 -20.84 -1.76 17.66
C ASP A 116 -21.13 -2.55 16.37
N LEU A 117 -21.69 -1.87 15.38
CA LEU A 117 -22.01 -2.44 14.07
C LEU A 117 -21.06 -1.93 12.99
N LEU A 118 -20.54 -2.85 12.18
CA LEU A 118 -19.84 -2.56 10.94
C LEU A 118 -20.76 -2.81 9.75
N GLN A 119 -20.82 -1.84 8.84
CA GLN A 119 -21.44 -2.05 7.54
C GLN A 119 -20.39 -2.58 6.57
N VAL A 120 -20.73 -3.61 5.80
CA VAL A 120 -19.82 -4.26 4.87
C VAL A 120 -20.47 -4.36 3.50
N HIS A 121 -19.80 -3.80 2.50
CA HIS A 121 -20.09 -3.94 1.09
C HIS A 121 -19.02 -4.85 0.48
N GLY A 122 -19.38 -6.10 0.26
CA GLY A 122 -18.46 -7.14 -0.16
C GLY A 122 -18.70 -7.65 -1.58
N ARG A 123 -17.64 -8.22 -2.16
CA ARG A 123 -17.67 -8.92 -3.44
C ARG A 123 -16.87 -10.22 -3.33
N LEU A 124 -17.58 -11.34 -3.46
CA LEU A 124 -17.01 -12.68 -3.52
C LEU A 124 -16.93 -13.14 -4.98
N ASN A 125 -15.99 -14.05 -5.28
CA ASN A 125 -15.97 -14.71 -6.58
C ASN A 125 -16.38 -16.17 -6.39
N TYR A 126 -17.18 -16.70 -7.31
CA TYR A 126 -17.61 -18.09 -7.30
C TYR A 126 -17.42 -18.73 -8.67
N HIS A 127 -17.02 -19.99 -8.69
CA HIS A 127 -17.01 -20.84 -9.88
C HIS A 127 -18.11 -21.89 -9.75
N GLN A 128 -18.81 -22.18 -10.84
CA GLN A 128 -19.71 -23.32 -10.91
C GLN A 128 -18.90 -24.59 -11.18
N ARG A 129 -18.96 -25.59 -10.29
CA ARG A 129 -18.44 -26.95 -10.51
C ARG A 129 -19.60 -27.94 -10.54
N GLU A 130 -19.33 -29.19 -10.91
CA GLU A 130 -20.33 -30.26 -10.98
C GLU A 130 -21.09 -30.45 -9.64
N ASP A 131 -20.40 -30.26 -8.51
CA ASP A 131 -20.94 -30.41 -7.15
C ASP A 131 -21.48 -29.11 -6.52
N GLY A 132 -21.55 -28.00 -7.28
CA GLY A 132 -22.09 -26.72 -6.82
C GLY A 132 -21.15 -25.52 -6.98
N TRP A 133 -21.52 -24.40 -6.35
CA TRP A 133 -20.74 -23.17 -6.40
C TRP A 133 -19.62 -23.21 -5.37
N VAL A 134 -18.39 -23.02 -5.82
CA VAL A 134 -17.21 -22.96 -4.95
C VAL A 134 -16.67 -21.55 -4.94
N ASN A 135 -16.47 -20.97 -3.76
CA ASN A 135 -15.85 -19.67 -3.63
C ASN A 135 -14.42 -19.76 -4.16
N ILE A 136 -14.12 -18.93 -5.16
CA ILE A 136 -12.77 -18.76 -5.64
C ILE A 136 -12.24 -17.49 -4.97
N THR A 137 -11.39 -17.68 -3.97
CA THR A 137 -10.50 -16.61 -3.51
C THR A 137 -9.51 -16.19 -4.61
N ARG A 138 -9.54 -16.86 -5.78
CA ARG A 138 -8.54 -16.76 -6.84
C ARG A 138 -9.13 -16.22 -8.12
N MET A 139 -8.49 -15.17 -8.65
CA MET A 139 -8.84 -14.61 -9.94
C MET A 139 -8.05 -15.32 -11.05
N PRO A 140 -8.71 -15.71 -12.15
CA PRO A 140 -8.03 -15.97 -13.42
C PRO A 140 -7.32 -14.70 -13.90
N GLN A 141 -6.15 -14.87 -14.51
CA GLN A 141 -5.35 -13.77 -15.05
C GLN A 141 -6.11 -13.05 -16.18
N GLU A 142 -6.43 -11.77 -15.99
CA GLU A 142 -6.85 -10.92 -17.11
C GLU A 142 -5.64 -10.56 -17.97
N THR A 143 -5.67 -10.96 -19.24
CA THR A 143 -4.74 -10.48 -20.25
C THR A 143 -4.96 -8.99 -20.47
N THR A 144 -3.86 -8.25 -20.38
CA THR A 144 -3.75 -6.79 -20.36
C THR A 144 -4.51 -6.08 -21.47
N ALA A 145 -5.31 -5.08 -21.08
CA ALA A 145 -5.78 -4.04 -21.99
C ALA A 145 -4.61 -3.11 -22.32
N LYS A 146 -4.31 -2.96 -23.62
CA LYS A 146 -3.35 -1.98 -24.15
C LYS A 146 -3.74 -0.56 -23.71
N PRO A 147 -2.78 0.29 -23.30
CA PRO A 147 -3.04 1.71 -23.13
C PRO A 147 -3.50 2.31 -24.46
N ALA A 148 -4.59 3.08 -24.40
CA ALA A 148 -5.01 3.91 -25.52
C ALA A 148 -3.93 4.95 -25.84
N VAL A 149 -3.62 5.10 -27.12
CA VAL A 149 -2.69 6.10 -27.65
C VAL A 149 -3.34 7.48 -27.53
N PRO A 150 -2.68 8.50 -26.96
CA PRO A 150 -3.23 9.85 -26.94
C PRO A 150 -3.27 10.46 -28.35
N VAL A 151 -4.41 11.02 -28.73
CA VAL A 151 -4.57 11.83 -29.94
C VAL A 151 -3.89 13.17 -29.72
N THR A 152 -2.96 13.54 -30.60
CA THR A 152 -2.21 14.80 -30.54
C THR A 152 -3.01 15.94 -31.17
N ILE A 153 -3.15 17.07 -30.48
CA ILE A 153 -3.76 18.31 -30.98
C ILE A 153 -2.65 19.30 -31.41
N LYS A 154 -2.88 20.04 -32.50
CA LYS A 154 -1.98 21.02 -33.14
C LYS A 154 -1.88 22.36 -32.38
N GLY A 155 -0.67 22.94 -32.34
CA GLY A 155 -0.42 24.36 -32.03
C GLY A 155 1.07 24.64 -31.76
N SER A 156 1.59 25.79 -32.21
CA SER A 156 3.01 26.17 -32.18
C SER A 156 3.46 26.68 -30.81
N GLY A 157 4.47 26.02 -30.25
CA GLY A 157 5.04 26.19 -28.90
C GLY A 157 5.59 24.83 -28.42
N PRO A 158 4.73 23.82 -28.21
CA PRO A 158 5.11 22.42 -27.97
C PRO A 158 5.98 21.82 -29.07
N MET A 159 5.74 22.21 -30.34
CA MET A 159 6.47 21.67 -31.49
C MET A 159 7.97 21.98 -31.47
N TYR A 160 8.40 23.12 -30.92
CA TYR A 160 9.83 23.44 -30.82
C TYR A 160 10.51 22.58 -29.75
N VAL A 161 9.84 22.36 -28.61
CA VAL A 161 10.32 21.47 -27.54
C VAL A 161 10.38 20.03 -28.07
N LEU A 162 9.30 19.55 -28.70
CA LEU A 162 9.25 18.22 -29.31
C LEU A 162 10.29 18.05 -30.42
N GLN A 163 10.53 19.06 -31.27
CA GLN A 163 11.58 19.01 -32.29
C GLN A 163 12.99 19.07 -31.68
N SER A 164 13.17 19.72 -30.53
CA SER A 164 14.46 19.77 -29.83
C SER A 164 14.75 18.47 -29.10
N VAL A 165 13.74 17.88 -28.44
CA VAL A 165 13.77 16.52 -27.88
C VAL A 165 14.05 15.50 -29.00
N ARG A 166 13.33 15.58 -30.11
CA ARG A 166 13.51 14.69 -31.26
C ARG A 166 14.92 14.80 -31.86
N ARG A 167 15.45 16.02 -32.03
CA ARG A 167 16.83 16.22 -32.50
C ARG A 167 17.89 15.71 -31.52
N LEU A 168 17.60 15.70 -30.22
CA LEU A 168 18.48 15.10 -29.21
C LEU A 168 18.48 13.57 -29.33
N LEU A 169 17.31 12.96 -29.49
CA LEU A 169 17.17 11.50 -29.70
C LEU A 169 17.79 11.05 -31.04
N GLU A 170 17.77 11.89 -32.07
CA GLU A 170 18.30 11.58 -33.41
C GLU A 170 19.84 11.74 -33.55
N ARG A 171 20.57 12.21 -32.51
CA ARG A 171 22.03 12.41 -32.57
C ARG A 171 22.83 11.15 -32.18
N ASN A 172 23.39 10.48 -33.21
CA ASN A 172 24.34 9.36 -33.17
C ASN A 172 23.85 8.07 -32.47
N THR A 173 23.63 7.02 -33.26
CA THR A 173 23.38 5.65 -32.82
C THR A 173 24.69 4.87 -32.77
N ASP A 174 25.35 4.77 -31.61
CA ASP A 174 26.26 3.63 -31.43
C ASP A 174 26.49 3.18 -29.98
N ARG A 175 26.68 1.84 -29.92
CA ARG A 175 26.89 0.84 -28.85
C ARG A 175 27.27 1.28 -27.43
N SER A 176 26.34 1.05 -26.49
CA SER A 176 26.53 0.22 -25.28
C SER A 176 25.30 0.27 -24.37
N GLY A 177 24.73 -0.89 -24.02
CA GLY A 177 24.01 -1.28 -22.78
C GLY A 177 22.94 -0.41 -22.10
N GLN A 178 23.02 0.91 -22.12
CA GLN A 178 21.94 1.84 -21.78
C GLN A 178 21.62 2.61 -23.06
N THR A 179 20.39 2.47 -23.55
CA THR A 179 19.96 3.26 -24.72
C THR A 179 20.10 4.74 -24.36
N ARG A 180 20.86 5.52 -25.13
CA ARG A 180 21.02 6.98 -24.95
C ARG A 180 19.68 7.69 -24.72
N ASP A 181 18.64 7.19 -25.37
CA ASP A 181 17.25 7.61 -25.19
C ASP A 181 16.79 7.54 -23.73
N GLY A 182 17.24 6.55 -22.97
CA GLY A 182 16.99 6.39 -21.54
C GLY A 182 17.59 7.53 -20.72
N ILE A 183 18.85 7.92 -21.00
CA ILE A 183 19.49 9.07 -20.33
C ILE A 183 18.73 10.35 -20.67
N ILE A 184 18.39 10.55 -21.94
CA ILE A 184 17.63 11.74 -22.38
C ILE A 184 16.26 11.79 -21.68
N ILE A 185 15.53 10.67 -21.62
CA ILE A 185 14.23 10.58 -20.95
C ILE A 185 14.36 10.85 -19.45
N GLU A 186 15.40 10.32 -18.80
CA GLU A 186 15.67 10.54 -17.37
C GLU A 186 15.90 12.03 -17.08
N GLU A 187 16.81 12.67 -17.82
CA GLU A 187 17.11 14.11 -17.69
C GLU A 187 15.88 15.00 -17.94
N PHE A 188 15.05 14.66 -18.94
CA PHE A 188 13.79 15.38 -19.19
C PHE A 188 12.76 15.15 -18.08
N ALA A 189 12.67 13.94 -17.54
CA ALA A 189 11.78 13.63 -16.44
C ALA A 189 12.18 14.39 -15.16
N GLU A 190 13.46 14.48 -14.85
CA GLU A 190 13.99 15.31 -13.75
C GLU A 190 13.72 16.80 -13.98
N SER A 191 13.97 17.30 -15.19
CA SER A 191 13.67 18.69 -15.54
C SER A 191 12.19 19.03 -15.38
N LEU A 192 11.29 18.11 -15.78
CA LEU A 192 9.85 18.31 -15.63
C LEU A 192 9.42 18.33 -14.16
N LYS A 193 9.97 17.42 -13.34
CA LYS A 193 9.77 17.40 -11.89
C LYS A 193 10.15 18.74 -11.24
N GLU A 194 11.30 19.30 -11.61
CA GLU A 194 11.76 20.60 -11.12
C GLU A 194 10.86 21.76 -11.56
N ILE A 195 10.34 21.72 -12.80
CA ILE A 195 9.39 22.72 -13.29
C ILE A 195 8.09 22.66 -12.49
N ASP A 196 7.53 21.48 -12.27
CA ASP A 196 6.30 21.29 -11.50
C ASP A 196 6.46 21.80 -10.05
N LEU A 197 7.60 21.51 -9.42
CA LEU A 197 7.93 21.98 -8.08
C LEU A 197 8.08 23.51 -8.00
N ARG A 198 8.58 24.16 -9.07
CA ARG A 198 8.64 25.62 -9.16
C ARG A 198 7.25 26.23 -9.33
N PHE A 199 6.41 25.65 -10.19
CA PHE A 199 5.03 26.09 -10.36
C PHE A 199 4.21 25.91 -9.08
N ALA A 200 4.38 24.79 -8.38
CA ALA A 200 3.75 24.57 -7.08
C ALA A 200 4.07 25.71 -6.10
N ARG A 201 5.35 26.09 -5.98
CA ARG A 201 5.77 27.20 -5.11
C ARG A 201 5.22 28.56 -5.57
N LEU A 202 5.18 28.82 -6.87
CA LEU A 202 4.58 30.04 -7.41
C LEU A 202 3.08 30.14 -7.08
N ASP A 203 2.39 29.00 -7.04
CA ASP A 203 0.99 28.90 -6.60
C ASP A 203 0.84 28.95 -5.06
N GLY A 204 1.93 29.16 -4.31
CA GLY A 204 1.91 29.17 -2.85
C GLY A 204 1.72 27.80 -2.21
N LYS A 205 1.94 26.70 -2.94
CA LYS A 205 1.83 25.33 -2.43
C LYS A 205 3.15 24.88 -1.81
N LEU A 206 3.06 24.06 -0.76
CA LEU A 206 4.21 23.41 -0.12
C LEU A 206 4.46 22.02 -0.75
N PRO A 207 5.57 21.82 -1.49
CA PRO A 207 6.03 20.52 -1.95
C PRO A 207 6.03 19.41 -0.88
N PHE A 208 5.29 18.34 -1.17
CA PHE A 208 5.16 17.16 -0.33
C PHE A 208 5.59 15.90 -1.09
N GLY A 209 6.78 15.37 -0.79
CA GLY A 209 7.31 14.17 -1.45
C GLY A 209 6.66 12.90 -0.93
N THR A 210 6.11 12.11 -1.84
CA THR A 210 5.41 10.88 -1.48
C THR A 210 6.11 9.65 -2.04
N GLY A 211 5.64 9.10 -3.15
CA GLY A 211 6.23 7.93 -3.78
C GLY A 211 5.68 7.76 -5.17
N ARG A 212 5.94 6.59 -5.76
CA ARG A 212 5.54 6.34 -7.15
C ARG A 212 4.02 6.39 -7.28
N PRO A 213 3.49 6.85 -8.44
CA PRO A 213 2.06 6.83 -8.72
C PRO A 213 1.43 5.47 -8.42
N GLY A 214 0.29 5.48 -7.73
CA GLY A 214 -0.42 4.26 -7.32
C GLY A 214 0.14 3.57 -6.07
N GLY A 215 1.34 3.93 -5.61
CA GLY A 215 1.91 3.46 -4.34
C GLY A 215 1.21 4.06 -3.12
N ALA A 216 1.36 3.43 -1.95
CA ALA A 216 0.65 3.84 -0.74
C ALA A 216 0.94 5.29 -0.32
N TYR A 217 2.20 5.72 -0.39
CA TYR A 217 2.59 7.11 -0.05
C TYR A 217 1.91 8.11 -0.98
N ASN A 218 1.88 7.83 -2.28
CA ASN A 218 1.26 8.71 -3.26
C ASN A 218 -0.27 8.75 -3.12
N ARG A 219 -0.91 7.62 -2.80
CA ARG A 219 -2.34 7.57 -2.49
C ARG A 219 -2.69 8.38 -1.24
N PHE A 220 -1.86 8.31 -0.20
CA PHE A 220 -2.02 9.20 0.95
C PHE A 220 -1.91 10.68 0.56
N GLY A 221 -0.88 11.07 -0.20
CA GLY A 221 -0.74 12.44 -0.66
C GLY A 221 -1.89 12.90 -1.55
N ALA A 222 -2.43 12.02 -2.40
CA ALA A 222 -3.56 12.32 -3.27
C ALA A 222 -4.86 12.56 -2.48
N ALA A 223 -5.11 11.79 -1.43
CA ALA A 223 -6.25 12.00 -0.51
C ALA A 223 -6.04 13.23 0.38
N PHE A 224 -4.83 13.44 0.89
CA PHE A 224 -4.54 14.53 1.82
C PHE A 224 -4.49 15.92 1.16
N THR A 225 -4.03 16.03 -0.09
CA THR A 225 -3.79 17.32 -0.75
C THR A 225 -5.06 18.18 -0.90
N PRO A 226 -6.20 17.66 -1.39
CA PRO A 226 -7.45 18.41 -1.45
C PRO A 226 -7.92 18.86 -0.06
N TYR A 227 -7.93 17.93 0.91
CA TYR A 227 -8.30 18.23 2.30
C TYR A 227 -7.44 19.36 2.88
N ALA A 228 -6.13 19.30 2.69
CA ALA A 228 -5.22 20.30 3.22
C ALA A 228 -5.43 21.69 2.59
N ALA A 229 -5.66 21.74 1.27
CA ALA A 229 -5.96 22.97 0.56
C ALA A 229 -7.26 23.63 1.05
N GLU A 230 -8.33 22.84 1.23
CA GLU A 230 -9.61 23.33 1.76
C GLU A 230 -9.50 23.89 3.19
N HIS A 231 -8.54 23.37 3.96
CA HIS A 231 -8.31 23.77 5.35
C HIS A 231 -7.13 24.74 5.53
N GLY A 232 -6.73 25.42 4.45
CA GLY A 232 -5.79 26.55 4.48
C GLY A 232 -4.32 26.18 4.51
N LEU A 233 -3.95 24.96 4.08
CA LEU A 233 -2.57 24.54 3.86
C LEU A 233 -2.43 23.89 2.48
N PRO A 234 -2.32 24.68 1.40
CA PRO A 234 -2.15 24.13 0.06
C PRO A 234 -0.79 23.39 -0.03
N VAL A 235 -0.85 22.09 -0.30
CA VAL A 235 0.34 21.24 -0.52
C VAL A 235 0.37 20.73 -1.95
N PHE A 236 1.55 20.34 -2.43
CA PHE A 236 1.71 19.73 -3.75
C PHE A 236 2.23 18.30 -3.62
N ASN A 237 1.39 17.32 -3.96
CA ASN A 237 1.76 15.90 -3.94
C ASN A 237 2.82 15.59 -5.03
N TYR A 238 4.08 15.62 -4.65
CA TYR A 238 5.20 15.30 -5.51
C TYR A 238 5.42 13.78 -5.60
N SER A 239 5.31 13.25 -6.82
CA SER A 239 5.52 11.82 -7.10
C SER A 239 7.02 11.51 -7.24
N SER A 240 7.59 10.83 -6.26
CA SER A 240 9.00 10.43 -6.22
C SER A 240 9.20 8.94 -6.44
N GLU A 241 10.44 8.47 -6.49
CA GLU A 241 10.82 7.06 -6.43
C GLU A 241 10.61 6.44 -5.04
N GLY A 242 10.48 7.27 -4.00
CA GLY A 242 10.21 6.86 -2.62
C GLY A 242 11.14 7.52 -1.60
N SER A 243 11.35 6.85 -0.47
CA SER A 243 11.94 7.44 0.73
C SER A 243 13.37 7.95 0.58
N LEU A 244 14.22 7.30 -0.22
CA LEU A 244 15.59 7.79 -0.38
C LEU A 244 15.59 9.10 -1.18
N GLU A 245 14.91 9.16 -2.33
CA GLU A 245 14.75 10.42 -3.09
C GLU A 245 14.18 11.52 -2.20
N ASN A 246 13.08 11.23 -1.50
CA ASN A 246 12.43 12.18 -0.61
C ASN A 246 13.38 12.77 0.46
N GLY A 247 14.17 11.92 1.12
CA GLY A 247 15.11 12.37 2.14
C GLY A 247 16.22 13.26 1.57
N LEU A 248 16.78 12.88 0.41
CA LEU A 248 17.78 13.69 -0.28
C LEU A 248 17.17 15.05 -0.72
N SER A 249 15.94 15.05 -1.24
CA SER A 249 15.27 16.28 -1.69
C SER A 249 14.86 17.19 -0.52
N LEU A 250 14.49 16.66 0.64
CA LEU A 250 14.29 17.44 1.87
C LEU A 250 15.60 18.14 2.29
N GLN A 251 16.72 17.43 2.24
CA GLN A 251 18.03 18.01 2.58
C GLN A 251 18.41 19.15 1.62
N GLN A 252 18.06 19.01 0.33
CA GLN A 252 18.36 20.02 -0.69
C GLN A 252 17.39 21.21 -0.67
N GLY A 253 16.36 21.19 0.18
CA GLY A 253 15.30 22.22 0.18
C GLY A 253 14.37 22.16 -1.04
N ILE A 254 14.40 21.06 -1.79
CA ILE A 254 13.55 20.80 -2.95
C ILE A 254 12.14 20.37 -2.50
N LEU A 255 12.02 19.75 -1.34
CA LEU A 255 10.75 19.43 -0.69
C LEU A 255 10.65 20.12 0.68
N ASP A 256 9.43 20.44 1.10
CA ASP A 256 9.15 20.99 2.44
C ASP A 256 8.75 19.87 3.42
N PHE A 257 7.97 18.91 2.93
CA PHE A 257 7.54 17.73 3.67
C PHE A 257 7.77 16.47 2.85
N ALA A 258 7.95 15.33 3.49
CA ALA A 258 7.96 14.06 2.76
C ALA A 258 7.61 12.84 3.62
N LEU A 259 7.23 11.75 2.94
CA LEU A 259 7.08 10.45 3.56
C LEU A 259 8.37 9.62 3.41
N LEU A 260 8.93 9.20 4.54
CA LEU A 260 10.11 8.33 4.59
C LEU A 260 9.83 7.14 5.49
N GLN A 261 10.45 6.00 5.18
CA GLN A 261 10.50 4.90 6.14
C GLN A 261 11.41 5.27 7.33
N SER A 262 11.09 4.75 8.52
CA SER A 262 11.80 5.08 9.76
C SER A 262 13.28 4.70 9.70
N ASP A 263 13.61 3.59 9.06
CA ASP A 263 14.98 3.16 8.83
C ASP A 263 15.74 4.09 7.89
N VAL A 264 15.11 4.51 6.79
CA VAL A 264 15.66 5.48 5.85
C VAL A 264 15.95 6.79 6.57
N ALA A 265 14.98 7.34 7.29
CA ALA A 265 15.14 8.56 8.07
C ALA A 265 16.27 8.45 9.10
N GLY A 266 16.32 7.34 9.85
CA GLY A 266 17.33 7.10 10.88
C GLY A 266 18.75 7.03 10.33
N VAL A 267 18.93 6.30 9.22
CA VAL A 267 20.22 6.13 8.58
C VAL A 267 20.66 7.41 7.85
N LEU A 268 19.76 8.11 7.18
CA LEU A 268 20.08 9.41 6.57
C LEU A 268 20.51 10.41 7.64
N TYR A 269 19.78 10.53 8.75
CA TYR A 269 20.11 11.49 9.80
C TYR A 269 21.44 11.21 10.50
N LYS A 270 21.66 9.96 10.94
CA LYS A 270 22.86 9.60 11.73
C LYS A 270 24.08 9.26 10.86
N GLY A 271 23.87 8.90 9.59
CA GLY A 271 24.86 8.29 8.74
C GLY A 271 25.06 6.79 9.06
N TRP A 272 25.62 6.08 8.08
CA TRP A 272 26.12 4.71 8.23
C TRP A 272 27.32 4.54 7.30
N VAL A 273 28.50 4.77 7.85
CA VAL A 273 29.77 4.83 7.08
C VAL A 273 30.06 3.53 6.35
N ASP A 274 29.86 2.38 6.99
CA ASP A 274 30.05 1.07 6.35
C ASP A 274 29.12 0.86 5.14
N ALA A 275 27.98 1.57 5.10
CA ALA A 275 27.03 1.58 3.98
C ALA A 275 27.24 2.76 3.02
N SER A 276 28.36 3.48 3.16
CA SER A 276 28.70 4.70 2.41
C SER A 276 27.63 5.80 2.50
N GLN A 277 26.94 5.89 3.64
CA GLN A 277 25.94 6.93 3.89
C GLN A 277 26.49 7.98 4.85
N LEU A 278 26.58 9.23 4.40
CA LEU A 278 26.89 10.38 5.24
C LEU A 278 25.63 10.91 5.95
N PRO A 279 25.79 11.51 7.15
CA PRO A 279 24.69 12.06 7.92
C PRO A 279 24.05 13.29 7.26
N GLN A 280 22.74 13.44 7.47
CA GLN A 280 21.88 14.53 7.05
C GLN A 280 21.18 15.11 8.30
N PRO A 281 21.88 15.94 9.08
CA PRO A 281 21.46 16.32 10.43
C PRO A 281 20.27 17.28 10.45
N ASP A 282 19.79 17.74 9.29
CA ASP A 282 18.69 18.69 9.15
C ASP A 282 17.31 18.02 9.12
N LEU A 283 17.24 16.71 8.85
CA LEU A 283 15.96 15.98 8.85
C LEU A 283 15.32 15.99 10.25
N ARG A 284 14.00 16.20 10.30
CA ARG A 284 13.20 16.21 11.53
C ARG A 284 11.94 15.37 11.34
N SER A 285 11.62 14.55 12.33
CA SER A 285 10.37 13.80 12.33
C SER A 285 9.19 14.68 12.76
N MET A 286 8.01 14.40 12.24
CA MET A 286 6.76 15.06 12.65
C MET A 286 5.79 14.06 13.27
N ALA A 287 5.60 12.93 12.59
CA ALA A 287 4.71 11.87 13.02
C ALA A 287 5.15 10.54 12.45
N SER A 288 4.87 9.47 13.18
CA SER A 288 4.69 8.16 12.59
C SER A 288 3.25 7.98 12.13
N LEU A 289 3.06 7.35 10.97
CA LEU A 289 1.75 7.25 10.33
C LEU A 289 1.21 5.82 10.42
N TRP A 290 1.95 4.84 9.91
CA TRP A 290 1.55 3.43 9.94
C TRP A 290 2.77 2.51 9.93
N PRO A 291 2.64 1.27 10.44
CA PRO A 291 3.70 0.28 10.38
C PRO A 291 3.89 -0.25 8.95
N GLU A 292 5.12 -0.63 8.64
CA GLU A 292 5.50 -1.30 7.40
C GLU A 292 6.43 -2.48 7.70
N ALA A 293 6.47 -3.45 6.79
CA ALA A 293 7.34 -4.60 6.88
C ALA A 293 7.96 -4.93 5.52
N LEU A 294 9.16 -5.52 5.58
CA LEU A 294 9.81 -6.07 4.39
C LEU A 294 9.21 -7.43 4.07
N HIS A 295 8.74 -7.59 2.85
CA HIS A 295 8.28 -8.84 2.28
C HIS A 295 9.30 -9.30 1.25
N ILE A 296 9.65 -10.58 1.30
CA ILE A 296 10.47 -11.25 0.29
C ILE A 296 9.59 -12.33 -0.31
N ILE A 297 9.24 -12.17 -1.58
CA ILE A 297 8.24 -12.98 -2.28
C ILE A 297 8.94 -13.78 -3.38
N THR A 298 8.63 -15.07 -3.46
CA THR A 298 9.12 -15.98 -4.50
C THR A 298 8.02 -16.96 -4.89
N LEU A 299 8.32 -17.88 -5.80
CA LEU A 299 7.45 -18.97 -6.21
C LEU A 299 8.05 -20.31 -5.78
N GLU A 300 7.22 -21.32 -5.52
CA GLU A 300 7.69 -22.61 -4.98
C GLU A 300 8.72 -23.31 -5.87
N ASP A 301 8.59 -23.18 -7.19
CA ASP A 301 9.48 -23.80 -8.17
C ASP A 301 10.87 -23.15 -8.26
N ARG A 302 11.10 -22.02 -7.57
CA ARG A 302 12.39 -21.32 -7.53
C ARG A 302 13.37 -21.90 -6.50
N ASN A 303 12.90 -22.82 -5.63
CA ASN A 303 13.68 -23.44 -4.55
C ASN A 303 14.32 -22.41 -3.59
N ILE A 304 13.62 -21.30 -3.31
CA ILE A 304 14.06 -20.27 -2.36
C ILE A 304 13.20 -20.41 -1.09
N ARG A 305 13.79 -20.83 0.02
CA ARG A 305 13.08 -21.07 1.30
C ARG A 305 13.60 -20.21 2.45
N SER A 306 14.82 -19.72 2.33
CA SER A 306 15.54 -18.93 3.32
C SER A 306 16.20 -17.73 2.66
N PHE A 307 16.57 -16.73 3.47
CA PHE A 307 17.28 -15.55 2.98
C PHE A 307 18.59 -15.90 2.25
N SER A 308 19.31 -16.93 2.71
CA SER A 308 20.56 -17.37 2.07
C SER A 308 20.37 -17.97 0.67
N ASP A 309 19.18 -18.46 0.33
CA ASP A 309 18.89 -19.03 -0.99
C ASP A 309 18.76 -17.96 -2.09
N LEU A 310 18.72 -16.68 -1.70
CA LEU A 310 18.67 -15.53 -2.61
C LEU A 310 20.02 -15.24 -3.29
N LYS A 311 21.11 -15.86 -2.81
CA LYS A 311 22.43 -15.79 -3.46
C LYS A 311 22.39 -16.49 -4.81
N GLY A 312 22.94 -15.84 -5.83
CA GLY A 312 22.93 -16.32 -7.21
C GLY A 312 21.54 -16.35 -7.84
N LYS A 313 20.60 -15.53 -7.35
CA LYS A 313 19.26 -15.38 -7.91
C LYS A 313 19.08 -14.02 -8.56
N ARG A 314 18.09 -13.90 -9.45
CA ARG A 314 17.66 -12.64 -10.08
C ARG A 314 16.60 -12.00 -9.19
N LEU A 315 16.84 -10.77 -8.75
CA LEU A 315 16.04 -10.13 -7.70
C LEU A 315 15.48 -8.80 -8.18
N ALA A 316 14.19 -8.57 -7.98
CA ALA A 316 13.59 -7.24 -8.08
C ALA A 316 13.59 -6.60 -6.69
N VAL A 317 14.37 -5.53 -6.50
CA VAL A 317 14.64 -4.95 -5.17
C VAL A 317 14.02 -3.56 -4.95
N GLY A 318 13.12 -3.13 -5.84
CA GLY A 318 12.59 -1.77 -5.85
C GLY A 318 13.46 -0.77 -6.63
N SER A 319 12.88 0.38 -7.00
CA SER A 319 13.57 1.46 -7.72
C SER A 319 14.83 1.97 -7.01
N PRO A 320 15.79 2.59 -7.74
CA PRO A 320 16.99 3.18 -7.17
C PRO A 320 16.79 4.06 -5.94
N GLY A 321 15.84 5.01 -5.99
CA GLY A 321 15.47 5.93 -4.91
C GLY A 321 14.40 5.41 -3.94
N SER A 322 14.02 4.13 -4.05
CA SER A 322 13.00 3.54 -3.18
C SER A 322 13.55 3.14 -1.81
N GLY A 323 12.69 3.23 -0.80
CA GLY A 323 12.98 2.71 0.53
C GLY A 323 13.13 1.18 0.55
N THR A 324 12.36 0.45 -0.28
CA THR A 324 12.54 -1.01 -0.44
C THR A 324 13.98 -1.41 -0.82
N ARG A 325 14.58 -0.73 -1.81
CA ARG A 325 15.96 -1.00 -2.21
C ARG A 325 16.94 -0.62 -1.11
N PHE A 326 16.67 0.50 -0.45
CA PHE A 326 17.47 1.00 0.66
C PHE A 326 17.54 -0.02 1.82
N THR A 327 16.38 -0.52 2.25
CA THR A 327 16.28 -1.53 3.30
C THR A 327 16.89 -2.84 2.84
N THR A 328 16.57 -3.32 1.63
CA THR A 328 17.11 -4.57 1.08
C THR A 328 18.64 -4.61 1.12
N ARG A 329 19.32 -3.54 0.70
CA ARG A 329 20.79 -3.45 0.77
C ARG A 329 21.32 -3.66 2.19
N ARG A 330 20.62 -3.15 3.19
CA ARG A 330 21.04 -3.20 4.60
C ARG A 330 20.76 -4.56 5.23
N VAL A 331 19.66 -5.21 4.87
CA VAL A 331 19.42 -6.61 5.25
C VAL A 331 20.53 -7.50 4.69
N TRP A 332 20.92 -7.32 3.43
CA TRP A 332 22.04 -8.05 2.85
C TRP A 332 23.34 -7.81 3.60
N MET A 333 23.68 -6.55 3.89
CA MET A 333 24.88 -6.21 4.65
C MET A 333 24.88 -6.84 6.06
N ALA A 334 23.75 -6.80 6.76
CA ALA A 334 23.61 -7.41 8.08
C ALA A 334 23.67 -8.95 8.03
N ALA A 335 23.22 -9.57 6.95
CA ALA A 335 23.40 -11.00 6.72
C ALA A 335 24.85 -11.39 6.33
N GLY A 336 25.78 -10.42 6.30
CA GLY A 336 27.17 -10.63 5.86
C GLY A 336 27.33 -10.77 4.35
N TYR A 337 26.36 -10.29 3.57
CA TYR A 337 26.30 -10.41 2.11
C TYR A 337 26.44 -9.06 1.40
N THR A 338 26.78 -9.11 0.12
CA THR A 338 26.75 -7.96 -0.80
C THR A 338 25.77 -8.25 -1.93
N LEU A 339 25.05 -7.23 -2.42
CA LEU A 339 24.12 -7.42 -3.55
C LEU A 339 24.77 -7.98 -4.82
N SER A 340 26.10 -7.88 -4.95
CA SER A 340 26.85 -8.49 -6.05
C SER A 340 26.87 -10.02 -6.00
N GLN A 341 26.43 -10.63 -4.89
CA GLN A 341 26.24 -12.08 -4.79
C GLN A 341 24.87 -12.52 -5.33
N ALA A 342 23.98 -11.60 -5.72
CA ALA A 342 22.84 -11.92 -6.58
C ALA A 342 23.30 -12.08 -8.03
N GLU A 343 22.58 -12.87 -8.83
CA GLU A 343 22.86 -13.01 -10.26
C GLU A 343 22.53 -11.73 -11.01
N GLU A 344 21.36 -11.16 -10.73
CA GLU A 344 20.88 -9.92 -11.34
C GLU A 344 20.08 -9.11 -10.32
N ILE A 345 20.26 -7.79 -10.32
CA ILE A 345 19.46 -6.87 -9.51
C ILE A 345 18.70 -5.93 -10.44
N ARG A 346 17.38 -6.00 -10.42
CA ARG A 346 16.50 -5.11 -11.18
C ARG A 346 15.84 -4.08 -10.29
N GLY A 347 15.97 -2.81 -10.68
CA GLY A 347 15.27 -1.69 -10.07
C GLY A 347 13.90 -1.51 -10.72
N MET A 348 12.84 -1.99 -10.08
CA MET A 348 11.50 -2.04 -10.68
C MET A 348 10.43 -1.53 -9.71
N GLY A 349 9.32 -1.02 -10.27
CA GLY A 349 8.13 -0.68 -9.48
C GLY A 349 7.34 -1.92 -9.12
N LEU A 350 6.55 -1.86 -8.05
CA LEU A 350 5.87 -3.03 -7.45
C LEU A 350 5.13 -3.91 -8.47
N SER A 351 4.23 -3.33 -9.27
CA SER A 351 3.45 -4.08 -10.27
C SER A 351 4.33 -4.73 -11.33
N ALA A 352 5.38 -4.03 -11.79
CA ALA A 352 6.32 -4.57 -12.77
C ALA A 352 7.18 -5.69 -12.16
N SER A 353 7.56 -5.58 -10.89
CA SER A 353 8.29 -6.63 -10.17
C SER A 353 7.48 -7.92 -10.07
N PHE A 354 6.18 -7.85 -9.75
CA PHE A 354 5.33 -9.04 -9.72
C PHE A 354 5.10 -9.63 -11.11
N ALA A 355 4.91 -8.80 -12.14
CA ALA A 355 4.83 -9.29 -13.51
C ALA A 355 6.12 -10.02 -13.93
N ALA A 356 7.29 -9.50 -13.55
CA ALA A 356 8.58 -10.14 -13.80
C ALA A 356 8.78 -11.45 -13.01
N LEU A 357 8.23 -11.54 -11.79
CA LEU A 357 8.23 -12.78 -11.02
C LEU A 357 7.38 -13.85 -11.72
N GLU A 358 6.19 -13.45 -12.18
CA GLU A 358 5.25 -14.33 -12.88
C GLU A 358 5.78 -14.79 -14.24
N SER A 359 6.50 -13.93 -14.98
CA SER A 359 7.15 -14.28 -16.25
C SER A 359 8.45 -15.07 -16.09
N GLY A 360 8.95 -15.23 -14.86
CA GLY A 360 10.22 -15.89 -14.57
C GLY A 360 11.45 -15.06 -14.99
N GLU A 361 11.29 -13.75 -15.17
CA GLU A 361 12.40 -12.80 -15.38
C GLU A 361 13.19 -12.53 -14.10
N VAL A 362 12.54 -12.62 -12.94
CA VAL A 362 13.18 -12.60 -11.62
C VAL A 362 12.73 -13.80 -10.80
N ASP A 363 13.55 -14.21 -9.84
CA ASP A 363 13.30 -15.35 -8.95
C ASP A 363 12.68 -14.92 -7.61
N ALA A 364 12.93 -13.68 -7.19
CA ALA A 364 12.31 -13.12 -5.99
C ALA A 364 12.10 -11.59 -6.10
N VAL A 365 11.11 -11.10 -5.36
CA VAL A 365 10.71 -9.70 -5.28
C VAL A 365 10.76 -9.24 -3.83
N PHE A 366 11.36 -8.08 -3.59
CA PHE A 366 11.33 -7.39 -2.31
C PHE A 366 10.30 -6.29 -2.33
N VAL A 367 9.54 -6.15 -1.24
CA VAL A 367 8.53 -5.11 -1.07
C VAL A 367 8.55 -4.62 0.37
N ALA A 368 8.80 -3.34 0.57
CA ALA A 368 8.51 -2.71 1.85
C ALA A 368 7.09 -2.14 1.81
N GLY A 369 6.19 -2.67 2.63
CA GLY A 369 4.75 -2.40 2.50
C GLY A 369 3.95 -2.70 3.76
N SER A 370 2.62 -2.58 3.69
CA SER A 370 1.74 -2.87 4.83
C SER A 370 1.61 -4.36 5.09
N ILE A 371 1.05 -4.69 6.25
CA ILE A 371 0.57 -6.02 6.59
C ILE A 371 -0.96 -5.95 6.74
N PRO A 372 -1.74 -6.54 5.81
CA PRO A 372 -1.29 -7.11 4.54
C PRO A 372 -1.01 -6.04 3.47
N ASP A 373 -0.16 -6.35 2.48
CA ASP A 373 0.02 -5.54 1.27
C ASP A 373 -1.03 -5.93 0.21
N PRO A 374 -1.85 -4.98 -0.29
CA PRO A 374 -2.93 -5.31 -1.23
C PRO A 374 -2.44 -5.93 -2.54
N THR A 375 -1.25 -5.56 -3.02
CA THR A 375 -0.74 -6.06 -4.30
C THR A 375 -0.22 -7.49 -4.16
N LEU A 376 0.43 -7.78 -3.03
CA LEU A 376 0.80 -9.15 -2.68
C LEU A 376 -0.43 -10.02 -2.44
N GLN A 377 -1.50 -9.48 -1.84
CA GLN A 377 -2.76 -10.19 -1.72
C GLN A 377 -3.33 -10.56 -3.08
N LEU A 378 -3.38 -9.63 -4.04
CA LEU A 378 -3.84 -9.94 -5.40
C LEU A 378 -2.98 -11.00 -6.09
N LEU A 379 -1.66 -11.04 -5.81
CA LEU A 379 -0.77 -12.08 -6.32
C LEU A 379 -1.08 -13.45 -5.70
N ALA A 380 -1.18 -13.50 -4.37
CA ALA A 380 -1.50 -14.72 -3.62
C ALA A 380 -2.94 -15.22 -3.87
N GLN A 381 -3.86 -14.32 -4.24
CA GLN A 381 -5.17 -14.70 -4.73
C GLN A 381 -5.03 -15.43 -6.08
N ARG A 382 -4.30 -14.89 -7.05
CA ARG A 382 -4.22 -15.50 -8.40
C ARG A 382 -3.25 -16.68 -8.51
N ARG A 383 -2.41 -16.95 -7.50
CA ARG A 383 -1.38 -18.01 -7.51
C ARG A 383 -1.32 -18.80 -6.22
N ASP A 384 -1.19 -20.12 -6.36
CA ASP A 384 -1.15 -21.08 -5.24
C ASP A 384 0.27 -21.33 -4.74
N ASP A 385 1.25 -21.00 -5.56
CA ASP A 385 2.66 -21.32 -5.37
C ASP A 385 3.46 -20.13 -4.85
N VAL A 386 2.79 -19.09 -4.33
CA VAL A 386 3.46 -17.93 -3.73
C VAL A 386 4.09 -18.34 -2.40
N ARG A 387 5.37 -18.02 -2.24
CA ARG A 387 6.13 -18.28 -1.02
C ARG A 387 6.71 -16.98 -0.46
N LEU A 388 6.59 -16.84 0.86
CA LEU A 388 7.18 -15.74 1.63
C LEU A 388 8.46 -16.24 2.30
N VAL A 389 9.57 -15.55 2.06
CA VAL A 389 10.88 -15.94 2.56
C VAL A 389 11.15 -15.19 3.87
N PRO A 390 11.32 -15.90 5.00
CA PRO A 390 11.60 -15.26 6.28
C PRO A 390 13.02 -14.67 6.32
N ILE A 391 13.21 -13.66 7.18
CA ILE A 391 14.52 -13.12 7.53
C ILE A 391 14.93 -13.73 8.87
N ASP A 392 16.15 -14.23 8.95
CA ASP A 392 16.68 -14.85 10.15
C ASP A 392 16.80 -13.84 11.31
N THR A 393 16.60 -14.35 12.52
CA THR A 393 16.62 -13.53 13.74
C THR A 393 17.96 -12.82 13.94
N GLU A 394 19.07 -13.49 13.60
CA GLU A 394 20.41 -12.91 13.73
C GLU A 394 20.56 -11.64 12.87
N THR A 395 20.16 -11.69 11.59
CA THR A 395 20.18 -10.53 10.68
C THR A 395 19.29 -9.40 11.20
N ILE A 396 18.10 -9.72 11.72
CA ILE A 396 17.18 -8.72 12.29
C ILE A 396 17.77 -8.09 13.54
N ASP A 397 18.36 -8.87 14.45
CA ASP A 397 18.97 -8.39 15.69
C ASP A 397 20.18 -7.51 15.39
N GLN A 398 21.01 -7.91 14.41
CA GLN A 398 22.12 -7.08 13.94
C GLN A 398 21.65 -5.72 13.43
N LEU A 399 20.59 -5.66 12.64
CA LEU A 399 20.00 -4.38 12.18
C LEU A 399 19.40 -3.58 13.33
N SER A 400 18.65 -4.23 14.21
CA SER A 400 17.96 -3.59 15.34
C SER A 400 18.97 -2.95 16.29
N SER A 401 20.14 -3.59 16.50
CA SER A 401 21.24 -3.04 17.32
C SER A 401 21.81 -1.71 16.82
N LYS A 402 21.63 -1.38 15.52
CA LYS A 402 22.10 -0.11 14.94
C LYS A 402 21.22 1.09 15.31
N ASN A 403 20.10 0.88 16.01
CA ASN A 403 19.19 1.93 16.47
C ASN A 403 18.63 2.81 15.33
N PHE A 404 18.29 2.21 14.19
CA PHE A 404 17.61 2.87 13.07
C PHE A 404 16.09 2.64 13.05
N ALA A 405 15.50 2.24 14.19
CA ALA A 405 14.08 1.89 14.31
C ALA A 405 13.63 0.68 13.47
N TYR A 406 14.56 -0.22 13.17
CA TYR A 406 14.23 -1.59 12.82
C TYR A 406 13.70 -2.33 14.05
N TYR A 407 12.70 -3.19 13.85
CA TYR A 407 12.24 -4.12 14.88
C TYR A 407 11.88 -5.47 14.26
N ASN A 408 12.00 -6.53 15.05
CA ASN A 408 11.50 -7.83 14.66
C ASN A 408 9.96 -7.81 14.59
N THR A 409 9.39 -8.30 13.49
CA THR A 409 7.94 -8.47 13.34
C THR A 409 7.60 -9.85 12.82
N VAL A 410 6.50 -10.40 13.31
CA VAL A 410 5.94 -11.67 12.81
C VAL A 410 4.67 -11.35 12.05
N ILE A 411 4.60 -11.81 10.81
CA ILE A 411 3.37 -11.78 10.03
C ILE A 411 2.57 -13.03 10.39
N PRO A 412 1.37 -12.88 10.98
CA PRO A 412 0.54 -14.01 11.39
C PRO A 412 0.21 -14.95 10.24
N ALA A 413 -0.09 -16.21 10.56
CA ALA A 413 -0.73 -17.13 9.62
C ALA A 413 -1.95 -16.48 8.95
N LYS A 414 -2.23 -16.87 7.71
CA LYS A 414 -3.42 -16.48 6.95
C LYS A 414 -3.55 -14.98 6.63
N THR A 415 -2.47 -14.21 6.81
CA THR A 415 -2.40 -12.81 6.36
C THR A 415 -2.53 -12.70 4.83
N TYR A 416 -1.98 -13.68 4.12
CA TYR A 416 -2.05 -13.80 2.66
C TYR A 416 -2.71 -15.13 2.28
N PRO A 417 -3.52 -15.18 1.21
CA PRO A 417 -4.07 -16.45 0.72
C PRO A 417 -2.96 -17.49 0.48
N GLY A 418 -3.18 -18.73 0.92
CA GLY A 418 -2.19 -19.82 0.80
C GLY A 418 -1.06 -19.79 1.84
N GLN A 419 -0.90 -18.71 2.62
CA GLN A 419 0.08 -18.67 3.70
C GLN A 419 -0.49 -19.26 4.99
N THR A 420 -0.16 -20.52 5.29
CA THR A 420 -0.71 -21.26 6.44
C THR A 420 0.08 -21.07 7.74
N GLU A 421 1.36 -20.75 7.65
CA GLU A 421 2.26 -20.63 8.81
C GLU A 421 2.71 -19.18 9.01
N PRO A 422 2.78 -18.67 10.26
CA PRO A 422 3.34 -17.35 10.51
C PRO A 422 4.81 -17.30 10.07
N TYR A 423 5.30 -16.12 9.70
CA TYR A 423 6.71 -15.96 9.35
C TYR A 423 7.31 -14.67 9.90
N GLN A 424 8.60 -14.72 10.22
CA GLN A 424 9.34 -13.61 10.78
C GLN A 424 9.94 -12.73 9.67
N THR A 425 9.89 -11.42 9.86
CA THR A 425 10.53 -10.45 8.99
C THR A 425 10.89 -9.15 9.73
N LEU A 426 11.44 -8.20 8.99
CA LEU A 426 11.84 -6.89 9.47
C LEU A 426 10.69 -5.89 9.40
N GLY A 427 10.40 -5.23 10.51
CA GLY A 427 9.43 -4.15 10.63
C GLY A 427 10.08 -2.77 10.77
N PHE A 428 9.35 -1.75 10.32
CA PHE A 428 9.65 -0.32 10.43
C PHE A 428 8.32 0.46 10.36
N ALA A 429 8.36 1.78 10.19
CA ALA A 429 7.15 2.59 10.05
C ALA A 429 7.30 3.64 8.95
N ALA A 430 6.18 4.04 8.34
CA ALA A 430 6.10 5.23 7.51
C ALA A 430 6.07 6.47 8.41
N LEU A 431 7.01 7.37 8.21
CA LEU A 431 7.15 8.62 8.93
C LEU A 431 6.83 9.80 8.02
N LEU A 432 6.14 10.79 8.59
CA LEU A 432 6.10 12.15 8.07
C LEU A 432 7.33 12.90 8.56
N ILE A 433 8.17 13.33 7.62
CA ILE A 433 9.45 13.97 7.85
C ILE A 433 9.44 15.35 7.20
N THR A 434 10.19 16.27 7.81
CA THR A 434 10.45 17.63 7.34
C THR A 434 11.94 17.97 7.54
N SER A 435 12.34 19.19 7.23
CA SER A 435 13.63 19.78 7.60
C SER A 435 13.51 20.66 8.85
N ASN A 436 14.61 20.93 9.54
CA ASN A 436 14.74 21.96 10.59
C ASN A 436 14.57 23.39 10.05
N HIS A 437 14.58 23.57 8.74
CA HIS A 437 14.34 24.86 8.08
C HIS A 437 12.86 25.15 7.83
N THR A 438 11.99 24.13 7.90
CA THR A 438 10.56 24.30 7.68
C THR A 438 9.95 25.10 8.84
N SER A 439 9.02 25.99 8.53
CA SER A 439 8.46 26.86 9.55
C SER A 439 7.70 26.04 10.60
N ASP A 440 7.88 26.44 11.85
CA ASP A 440 7.17 25.89 12.98
C ASP A 440 5.64 25.94 12.81
N HIS A 441 5.14 27.02 12.21
CA HIS A 441 3.71 27.19 11.88
C HIS A 441 3.23 26.14 10.89
N ASP A 442 3.94 25.93 9.79
CA ASP A 442 3.51 24.99 8.75
C ASP A 442 3.61 23.55 9.25
N VAL A 443 4.61 23.22 10.08
CA VAL A 443 4.71 21.92 10.75
C VAL A 443 3.53 21.67 11.68
N GLU A 444 3.18 22.63 12.53
CA GLU A 444 2.03 22.52 13.43
C GLU A 444 0.72 22.36 12.65
N LYS A 445 0.52 23.17 11.60
CA LYS A 445 -0.67 23.13 10.75
C LYS A 445 -0.78 21.81 9.97
N PHE A 446 0.32 21.33 9.39
CA PHE A 446 0.32 20.06 8.66
C PHE A 446 -0.03 18.90 9.60
N LEU A 447 0.57 18.85 10.79
CA LEU A 447 0.27 17.82 11.80
C LEU A 447 -1.18 17.86 12.27
N GLU A 448 -1.71 19.05 12.53
CA GLU A 448 -3.12 19.23 12.87
C GLU A 448 -4.03 18.63 11.78
N LEU A 449 -3.78 18.97 10.52
CA LEU A 449 -4.58 18.50 9.39
C LEU A 449 -4.45 16.99 9.20
N VAL A 450 -3.25 16.42 9.32
CA VAL A 450 -3.05 14.96 9.23
C VAL A 450 -3.85 14.24 10.31
N LEU A 451 -3.81 14.70 11.56
CA LEU A 451 -4.53 14.07 12.66
C LEU A 451 -6.06 14.26 12.57
N ASN A 452 -6.52 15.43 12.15
CA ASN A 452 -7.95 15.71 11.98
C ASN A 452 -8.54 14.92 10.80
N SER A 453 -7.79 14.83 9.70
CA SER A 453 -8.19 14.08 8.51
C SER A 453 -8.18 12.57 8.70
N ALA A 454 -7.54 12.07 9.77
CA ALA A 454 -7.28 10.64 9.92
C ALA A 454 -8.56 9.79 9.86
N ASN A 455 -9.61 10.22 10.56
CA ASN A 455 -10.91 9.57 10.58
C ASN A 455 -11.70 9.80 9.29
N GLU A 456 -11.64 10.99 8.70
CA GLU A 456 -12.40 11.31 7.48
C GLU A 456 -11.84 10.55 6.27
N LEU A 457 -10.52 10.59 6.10
CA LEU A 457 -9.81 9.97 4.98
C LEU A 457 -9.66 8.46 5.16
N THR A 458 -10.10 7.87 6.27
CA THR A 458 -9.94 6.42 6.49
C THR A 458 -10.72 5.60 5.48
N HIS A 459 -11.87 6.10 5.03
CA HIS A 459 -12.66 5.42 4.00
C HIS A 459 -12.01 5.48 2.61
N GLU A 460 -11.28 6.56 2.31
CA GLU A 460 -10.52 6.69 1.06
C GLU A 460 -9.17 5.94 1.10
N PHE A 461 -8.49 6.02 2.24
CA PHE A 461 -7.20 5.42 2.49
C PHE A 461 -7.09 4.91 3.94
N TYR A 462 -7.52 3.67 4.14
CA TYR A 462 -7.63 3.02 5.46
C TYR A 462 -6.44 3.17 6.40
N ARG A 463 -5.22 3.31 5.87
CA ARG A 463 -4.03 3.46 6.71
C ARG A 463 -4.03 4.77 7.50
N THR A 464 -4.83 5.77 7.14
CA THR A 464 -5.02 6.94 7.99
C THR A 464 -5.65 6.59 9.33
N GLY A 465 -6.38 5.47 9.44
CA GLY A 465 -6.93 4.98 10.71
C GLY A 465 -5.86 4.62 11.74
N PHE A 466 -4.63 4.32 11.31
CA PHE A 466 -3.48 4.07 12.18
C PHE A 466 -2.90 5.34 12.82
N ILE A 467 -3.32 6.52 12.37
CA ILE A 467 -2.76 7.81 12.78
C ILE A 467 -3.53 8.31 14.00
N SER A 468 -2.81 8.61 15.08
CA SER A 468 -3.35 9.20 16.30
C SER A 468 -2.23 9.87 17.09
N THR A 469 -2.58 10.73 18.04
CA THR A 469 -1.59 11.31 18.96
C THR A 469 -0.81 10.24 19.74
N LYS A 470 -1.42 9.07 20.00
CA LYS A 470 -0.79 7.94 20.70
C LYS A 470 0.18 7.15 19.83
N THR A 471 -0.16 6.93 18.55
CA THR A 471 0.66 6.14 17.62
C THR A 471 1.71 6.98 16.90
N SER A 472 1.48 8.27 16.72
CA SER A 472 2.37 9.15 15.94
C SER A 472 3.73 9.43 16.58
N GLN A 473 3.99 8.94 17.79
CA GLN A 473 5.31 9.01 18.43
C GLN A 473 6.04 7.66 18.46
N LEU A 474 5.43 6.60 17.91
CA LEU A 474 6.04 5.27 17.82
C LEU A 474 7.06 5.19 16.68
N SER A 475 8.09 4.35 16.84
CA SER A 475 9.10 4.07 15.80
C SER A 475 9.80 5.31 15.21
N ILE A 476 9.85 6.41 15.96
CA ILE A 476 10.57 7.62 15.58
C ILE A 476 12.07 7.38 15.70
N SER A 477 12.79 7.51 14.58
CA SER A 477 14.23 7.20 14.49
C SER A 477 15.14 8.43 14.58
N ILE A 478 14.57 9.63 14.47
CA ILE A 478 15.27 10.92 14.42
C ILE A 478 14.54 11.98 15.27
N PRO A 479 15.21 13.04 15.74
CA PRO A 479 14.58 14.08 16.55
C PRO A 479 13.34 14.70 15.88
N MET A 480 12.32 14.98 16.68
CA MET A 480 11.13 15.68 16.21
C MET A 480 11.41 17.14 15.91
N HIS A 481 10.67 17.71 14.98
CA HIS A 481 10.68 19.14 14.71
C HIS A 481 10.18 19.93 15.94
N PRO A 482 10.75 21.11 16.27
CA PRO A 482 10.28 21.94 17.39
C PRO A 482 8.76 22.23 17.35
N GLY A 483 8.21 22.62 16.20
CA GLY A 483 6.77 22.73 15.99
C GLY A 483 5.98 21.45 16.31
N ALA A 484 6.49 20.27 15.92
CA ALA A 484 5.85 18.99 16.26
C ALA A 484 5.86 18.72 17.77
N VAL A 485 6.98 18.98 18.45
CA VAL A 485 7.10 18.86 19.90
C VAL A 485 6.08 19.75 20.62
N ARG A 486 5.96 21.02 20.19
CA ARG A 486 4.97 21.93 20.76
C ARG A 486 3.54 21.50 20.48
N PHE A 487 3.25 21.04 19.26
CA PHE A 487 1.95 20.51 18.89
C PHE A 487 1.53 19.37 19.81
N TYR A 488 2.38 18.36 20.01
CA TYR A 488 2.04 17.23 20.88
C TYR A 488 1.92 17.64 22.35
N LYS A 489 2.76 18.55 22.84
CA LYS A 489 2.66 19.06 24.21
C LYS A 489 1.32 19.78 24.45
N LYS A 490 0.90 20.64 23.53
CA LYS A 490 -0.39 21.36 23.61
C LYS A 490 -1.58 20.41 23.60
N ASN A 491 -1.49 19.32 22.84
CA ASN A 491 -2.59 18.36 22.69
C ASN A 491 -2.59 17.27 23.77
N SER A 492 -1.44 16.91 24.36
CA SER A 492 -1.40 16.03 25.53
C SER A 492 -2.00 16.69 26.78
N GLU A 493 -1.82 18.01 26.93
CA GLU A 493 -2.43 18.80 28.02
C GLU A 493 -3.96 18.92 27.89
N LYS A 494 -4.51 18.79 26.66
CA LYS A 494 -5.96 18.76 26.41
C LYS A 494 -6.58 17.37 26.61
N ILE A 495 -5.76 16.32 26.64
CA ILE A 495 -6.17 14.92 26.81
C ILE A 495 -5.78 14.49 28.24
N GLN A 496 -6.31 15.16 29.26
CA GLN A 496 -6.39 14.55 30.59
C GLN A 496 -7.52 13.51 30.56
N VAL A 497 -7.16 12.27 30.25
CA VAL A 497 -8.00 11.11 30.54
C VAL A 497 -8.03 10.91 32.06
N PRO A 498 -9.20 10.68 32.68
CA PRO A 498 -9.30 10.42 34.12
C PRO A 498 -8.37 9.28 34.53
N SER A 499 -7.64 9.46 35.63
CA SER A 499 -6.75 8.44 36.17
C SER A 499 -7.51 7.13 36.39
N GLU A 500 -7.10 6.05 35.71
CA GLU A 500 -7.45 4.71 36.14
C GLU A 500 -6.80 4.46 37.50
N SER A 501 -7.62 4.44 38.54
CA SER A 501 -7.22 4.05 39.89
C SER A 501 -6.98 2.54 39.94
N LYS A 502 -5.70 2.18 40.13
CA LYS A 502 -5.12 0.94 40.70
C LYS A 502 -5.69 -0.42 40.30
#